data_AF-A0A0L0UT89-F1
#
_entry.id   AF-A0A0L0UT89-F1
#
_cell.length_a   1.000
_cell.length_b   1.000
_cell.length_c   1.000
_cell.angle_alpha   90.00
_cell.angle_beta   90.00
_cell.angle_gamma   90.00
#
_symmetry.space_group_name_H-M   'P 1'
#
loop_
_entity.id
_entity.type
_entity.pdbx_description
1 polymer ?
#
loop_
_entity_poly.entity_id
_entity_poly.type
_entity_poly.pdbx_seq_one_letter_code
_entity_poly.pdbx_strand_id
1 'polypeptide(L)'
;MYNPHYNQQQIQATTSSDAHATPDQDQPPKQKLNANERVLQDLRMKLALKRSALDPENNQNPRTEDIEVTRFDIHDQNYLPQTIYVFPIAGDSSDQTLRRMIEEVTQDSILITSIKPGLRLVSFDMEWTTDHRAKRARPTSLIQICGQTKTLIIQLSQISRQQWTSNLLPLSISEFLRNPRIIKFGVGITGDAEKLNNHDNFTDSNGQKVYLNCFLELMQVAKLVDPSTKVDIPDDNLSLQRFVARYLDQFLCKSKRIVTSNWESSYLTPTQLTYAASDVISAMRVYLKLYALPAHDRRFIPPIKYAFPRAM
;
A
#
# COMPACT_ATOMS: atom_id res chain seq x y z
N MET A 1 -51.62 9.17 62.16
CA MET A 1 -50.49 10.10 62.39
C MET A 1 -50.08 10.61 61.01
N TYR A 2 -50.59 11.76 60.54
CA TYR A 2 -50.24 13.13 60.94
C TYR A 2 -48.73 13.42 60.71
N ASN A 3 -48.46 14.21 59.67
CA ASN A 3 -47.19 14.87 59.34
C ASN A 3 -46.87 15.92 60.43
N PRO A 4 -45.60 16.29 60.69
CA PRO A 4 -45.15 17.59 60.15
C PRO A 4 -43.62 17.77 59.91
N HIS A 5 -43.30 18.47 58.80
CA HIS A 5 -42.53 19.73 58.67
C HIS A 5 -41.17 20.02 59.37
N TYR A 6 -40.28 20.60 58.52
CA TYR A 6 -39.34 21.73 58.74
C TYR A 6 -38.22 21.55 59.81
N ASN A 7 -37.01 22.11 59.73
CA ASN A 7 -36.55 23.33 59.06
C ASN A 7 -35.02 23.33 58.85
N GLN A 8 -34.59 24.21 57.95
CA GLN A 8 -33.21 24.65 57.67
C GLN A 8 -32.55 25.32 58.90
N GLN A 9 -31.21 25.35 58.95
CA GLN A 9 -30.45 26.61 58.98
C GLN A 9 -28.94 26.43 58.80
N GLN A 10 -28.39 27.31 57.97
CA GLN A 10 -26.98 27.64 57.76
C GLN A 10 -26.34 28.19 59.05
N ILE A 11 -25.00 28.19 59.14
CA ILE A 11 -24.17 29.40 59.32
C ILE A 11 -22.70 29.07 58.99
N GLN A 12 -22.06 30.03 58.32
CA GLN A 12 -20.71 30.09 57.76
C GLN A 12 -19.63 30.45 58.80
N ALA A 13 -18.37 30.44 58.30
CA ALA A 13 -17.14 31.18 58.70
C ALA A 13 -16.01 30.22 59.17
N THR A 14 -14.74 30.28 58.71
CA THR A 14 -13.95 31.33 58.03
C THR A 14 -12.57 30.77 57.60
N THR A 15 -12.10 31.24 56.42
CA THR A 15 -10.73 31.66 56.03
C THR A 15 -9.52 30.70 55.90
N SER A 16 -8.99 30.72 54.66
CA SER A 16 -7.58 30.91 54.22
C SER A 16 -6.56 29.77 54.35
N SER A 17 -6.08 29.26 53.21
CA SER A 17 -4.85 29.79 52.58
C SER A 17 -4.59 29.14 51.21
N ASP A 18 -4.17 29.99 50.28
CA ASP A 18 -3.92 29.73 48.88
C ASP A 18 -2.69 28.83 48.62
N ALA A 19 -2.85 27.90 47.69
CA ALA A 19 -1.74 27.42 46.86
C ALA A 19 -2.14 27.59 45.40
N HIS A 20 -1.66 28.68 44.79
CA HIS A 20 -1.71 28.89 43.35
C HIS A 20 -1.01 27.73 42.64
N ALA A 21 -1.79 26.83 42.04
CA ALA A 21 -1.30 26.00 40.95
C ALA A 21 -1.18 26.90 39.72
N THR A 22 0.05 27.26 39.36
CA THR A 22 0.37 27.81 38.04
C THR A 22 -0.09 26.80 36.98
N PRO A 23 -0.88 27.21 35.98
CA PRO A 23 -1.13 26.34 34.83
C PRO A 23 0.20 26.17 34.11
N ASP A 24 0.54 24.92 33.79
CA ASP A 24 1.67 24.51 32.95
C ASP A 24 1.46 25.04 31.52
N GLN A 25 1.62 26.36 31.37
CA GLN A 25 1.70 27.08 30.11
C GLN A 25 3.18 27.23 29.78
N ASP A 26 3.70 26.29 29.00
CA ASP A 26 4.77 26.49 27.99
C ASP A 26 5.38 25.16 27.51
N GLN A 27 4.58 24.11 27.33
CA GLN A 27 4.99 23.06 26.39
C GLN A 27 4.50 23.45 24.99
N PRO A 28 5.40 23.72 24.03
CA PRO A 28 4.98 23.94 22.65
C PRO A 28 4.17 22.71 22.20
N PRO A 29 3.07 22.90 21.45
CA PRO A 29 2.23 21.79 21.03
C PRO A 29 3.10 20.75 20.32
N LYS A 30 3.14 19.53 20.86
CA LYS A 30 3.93 18.43 20.27
C LYS A 30 3.57 18.33 18.79
N GLN A 31 4.57 18.57 17.93
CA GLN A 31 4.37 18.56 16.48
C GLN A 31 3.84 17.19 16.06
N LYS A 32 2.65 17.17 15.43
CA LYS A 32 2.02 15.92 15.04
C LYS A 32 2.86 15.26 13.94
N LEU A 33 3.46 14.12 14.28
CA LEU A 33 4.29 13.35 13.34
C LEU A 33 3.51 13.01 12.07
N ASN A 34 4.17 13.12 10.92
CA ASN A 34 3.64 12.66 9.64
C ASN A 34 3.74 11.12 9.51
N ALA A 35 3.20 10.56 8.42
CA ALA A 35 3.16 9.11 8.24
C ALA A 35 4.55 8.46 8.18
N ASN A 36 5.52 9.08 7.49
CA ASN A 36 6.90 8.58 7.43
C ASN A 36 7.55 8.58 8.81
N GLU A 37 7.39 9.67 9.56
CA GLU A 37 7.96 9.81 10.91
C GLU A 37 7.39 8.76 11.88
N ARG A 38 6.07 8.53 11.84
CA ARG A 38 5.43 7.49 12.66
C ARG A 38 5.98 6.10 12.34
N VAL A 39 6.00 5.71 11.07
CA VAL A 39 6.51 4.38 10.67
C VAL A 39 7.99 4.22 11.03
N LEU A 40 8.80 5.27 10.86
CA LEU A 40 10.21 5.24 11.22
C LEU A 40 10.43 5.11 12.73
N GLN A 41 9.63 5.81 13.54
CA GLN A 41 9.66 5.71 15.00
C GLN A 41 9.25 4.30 15.47
N ASP A 42 8.15 3.76 14.93
CA ASP A 42 7.65 2.41 15.24
C ASP A 42 8.71 1.35 14.91
N LEU A 43 9.35 1.47 13.73
CA LEU A 43 10.40 0.55 13.30
C LEU A 43 11.64 0.61 14.20
N ARG A 44 12.07 1.81 14.61
CA ARG A 44 13.20 1.98 15.55
C ARG A 44 12.91 1.33 16.89
N MET A 45 11.72 1.54 17.43
CA MET A 45 11.31 0.94 18.70
C MET A 45 11.30 -0.59 18.61
N LYS A 46 10.77 -1.15 17.52
CA LYS A 46 10.79 -2.59 17.27
C LYS A 46 12.21 -3.16 17.18
N LEU A 47 13.11 -2.48 16.46
CA LEU A 47 14.50 -2.90 16.31
C LEU A 47 15.27 -2.81 17.64
N ALA A 48 15.00 -1.79 18.46
CA ALA A 48 15.56 -1.68 19.80
C ALA A 48 15.12 -2.86 20.69
N LEU A 49 13.83 -3.18 20.73
CA LEU A 49 13.30 -4.33 21.50
C LEU A 49 13.92 -5.65 21.03
N LYS A 50 14.05 -5.85 19.71
CA LYS A 50 14.69 -7.04 19.13
C LYS A 50 16.15 -7.16 19.54
N ARG A 51 16.89 -6.04 19.60
CA ARG A 51 18.30 -6.01 20.05
C ARG A 51 18.41 -6.33 21.54
N SER A 52 17.61 -5.71 22.40
CA SER A 52 17.62 -5.98 23.85
C SER A 52 17.23 -7.44 24.17
N ALA A 53 16.32 -8.04 23.39
CA ALA A 53 15.96 -9.44 23.56
C ALA A 53 17.08 -10.43 23.17
N LEU A 54 18.02 -10.03 22.31
CA LEU A 54 19.17 -10.85 21.89
C LEU A 54 20.36 -10.74 22.85
N ASP A 55 20.45 -9.65 23.61
CA ASP A 55 21.57 -9.37 24.53
C ASP A 55 21.04 -8.77 25.86
N PRO A 56 20.39 -9.59 26.71
CA PRO A 56 19.70 -9.11 27.90
C PRO A 56 20.62 -8.62 29.02
N GLU A 57 21.91 -8.96 28.99
CA GLU A 57 22.89 -8.52 29.99
C GLU A 57 23.50 -7.14 29.66
N ASN A 58 23.26 -6.63 28.45
CA ASN A 58 23.75 -5.34 28.01
C ASN A 58 22.85 -4.20 28.49
N ASN A 59 23.24 -3.57 29.59
CA ASN A 59 22.54 -2.43 30.18
C ASN A 59 22.60 -1.13 29.35
N GLN A 60 23.28 -1.13 28.20
CA GLN A 60 23.23 -0.02 27.27
C GLN A 60 21.98 -0.15 26.39
N ASN A 61 20.88 0.48 26.81
CA ASN A 61 19.75 0.72 25.91
C ASN A 61 20.09 1.95 25.05
N PRO A 62 20.48 1.78 23.76
CA PRO A 62 20.67 2.92 22.88
C PRO A 62 19.37 3.72 22.81
N ARG A 63 19.48 5.06 22.67
CA ARG A 63 18.29 5.86 22.43
C ARG A 63 17.66 5.37 21.13
N THR A 64 16.33 5.28 21.08
CA THR A 64 15.61 4.78 19.90
C THR A 64 15.95 5.60 18.64
N GLU A 65 16.28 6.87 18.80
CA GLU A 65 16.70 7.77 17.73
C GLU A 65 18.03 7.36 17.07
N ASP A 66 18.93 6.72 17.83
CA ASP A 66 20.25 6.26 17.40
C ASP A 66 20.21 4.89 16.72
N ILE A 67 19.05 4.22 16.73
CA ILE A 67 18.87 2.95 16.02
C ILE A 67 18.92 3.22 14.51
N GLU A 68 19.93 2.64 13.87
CA GLU A 68 20.06 2.64 12.42
C GLU A 68 18.94 1.83 11.78
N VAL A 69 18.33 2.40 10.76
CA VAL A 69 17.23 1.79 10.02
C VAL A 69 17.65 1.59 8.58
N THR A 70 17.56 0.35 8.11
CA THR A 70 17.79 0.04 6.69
C THR A 70 16.64 0.60 5.86
N ARG A 71 16.95 1.41 4.85
CA ARG A 71 15.95 1.88 3.87
C ARG A 71 15.62 0.77 2.90
N PHE A 72 14.37 0.71 2.45
CA PHE A 72 13.98 -0.19 1.38
C PHE A 72 14.74 0.18 0.11
N ASP A 73 15.37 -0.82 -0.51
CA ASP A 73 16.09 -0.68 -1.77
C ASP A 73 15.67 -1.80 -2.73
N ILE A 74 15.28 -1.41 -3.95
CA ILE A 74 14.93 -2.35 -5.02
C ILE A 74 16.12 -3.22 -5.42
N HIS A 75 17.36 -2.77 -5.19
CA HIS A 75 18.61 -3.47 -5.51
C HIS A 75 19.28 -4.15 -4.31
N ASP A 76 18.56 -4.31 -3.18
CA ASP A 76 19.05 -5.03 -2.02
C ASP A 76 19.53 -6.45 -2.37
N GLN A 77 20.80 -6.73 -2.07
CA GLN A 77 21.51 -7.96 -2.42
C GLN A 77 20.96 -9.21 -1.71
N ASN A 78 20.16 -9.05 -0.66
CA ASN A 78 19.51 -10.16 0.03
C ASN A 78 18.30 -10.72 -0.75
N TYR A 79 17.89 -10.06 -1.84
CA TYR A 79 16.78 -10.47 -2.68
C TYR A 79 17.26 -10.73 -4.11
N LEU A 80 16.47 -11.52 -4.86
CA LEU A 80 16.73 -11.71 -6.29
C LEU A 80 16.69 -10.34 -7.02
N PRO A 81 17.63 -10.10 -7.97
CA PRO A 81 17.65 -8.89 -8.76
C PRO A 81 16.32 -8.66 -9.50
N GLN A 82 15.92 -7.40 -9.60
CA GLN A 82 14.72 -6.99 -10.33
C GLN A 82 15.10 -6.40 -11.69
N THR A 83 14.48 -6.91 -12.75
CA THR A 83 14.49 -6.27 -14.06
C THR A 83 13.25 -5.40 -14.19
N ILE A 84 13.44 -4.10 -14.43
CA ILE A 84 12.34 -3.13 -14.52
C ILE A 84 12.17 -2.71 -15.97
N TYR A 85 11.00 -3.02 -16.53
CA TYR A 85 10.57 -2.59 -17.84
C TYR A 85 9.65 -1.38 -17.73
N VAL A 86 9.73 -0.48 -18.71
CA VAL A 86 8.83 0.67 -18.84
C VAL A 86 8.21 0.63 -20.23
N PHE A 87 6.88 0.73 -20.30
CA PHE A 87 6.12 0.81 -21.54
C PHE A 87 5.32 2.13 -21.57
N PRO A 88 5.27 2.87 -22.70
CA PRO A 88 5.93 2.61 -23.99
C PRO A 88 7.47 2.61 -23.92
N ILE A 89 8.13 1.93 -24.86
CA ILE A 89 9.59 1.83 -24.91
C ILE A 89 10.15 2.40 -26.23
N ALA A 90 11.06 3.37 -26.15
CA ALA A 90 11.77 3.91 -27.32
C ALA A 90 10.86 4.29 -28.53
N GLY A 91 9.64 4.79 -28.26
CA GLY A 91 8.66 5.14 -29.29
C GLY A 91 7.77 3.99 -29.77
N ASP A 92 8.02 2.75 -29.35
CA ASP A 92 7.10 1.63 -29.55
C ASP A 92 6.01 1.63 -28.47
N SER A 93 4.78 1.87 -28.92
CA SER A 93 3.57 1.78 -28.11
C SER A 93 2.56 0.78 -28.68
N SER A 94 3.02 -0.20 -29.46
CA SER A 94 2.16 -1.21 -30.07
C SER A 94 1.54 -2.17 -29.05
N ASP A 95 0.29 -2.61 -29.31
CA ASP A 95 -0.39 -3.62 -28.47
C ASP A 95 0.35 -4.96 -28.47
N GLN A 96 1.06 -5.30 -29.56
CA GLN A 96 1.85 -6.53 -29.65
C GLN A 96 3.03 -6.53 -28.67
N THR A 97 3.79 -5.42 -28.59
CA THR A 97 4.89 -5.29 -27.63
C THR A 97 4.34 -5.26 -26.21
N LEU A 98 3.26 -4.52 -25.96
CA LEU A 98 2.61 -4.48 -24.66
C LEU A 98 2.18 -5.87 -24.17
N ARG A 99 1.50 -6.63 -25.05
CA ARG A 99 1.07 -7.99 -24.76
C ARG A 99 2.26 -8.88 -24.36
N ARG A 100 3.35 -8.83 -25.13
CA ARG A 100 4.56 -9.61 -24.82
C ARG A 100 5.14 -9.26 -23.46
N MET A 101 5.23 -7.98 -23.12
CA MET A 101 5.78 -7.53 -21.83
C MET A 101 4.88 -7.96 -20.66
N ILE A 102 3.55 -7.87 -20.81
CA ILE A 102 2.59 -8.37 -19.82
C ILE A 102 2.73 -9.88 -19.64
N GLU A 103 2.84 -10.63 -20.73
CA GLU A 103 3.03 -12.09 -20.71
C GLU A 103 4.34 -12.47 -20.02
N GLU A 104 5.44 -11.74 -20.28
CA GLU A 104 6.75 -12.00 -19.67
C GLU A 104 6.70 -11.84 -18.14
N VAL A 105 6.10 -10.75 -17.64
CA VAL A 105 5.92 -10.55 -16.18
C VAL A 105 4.93 -11.56 -15.59
N THR A 106 3.87 -11.89 -16.32
CA THR A 106 2.89 -12.89 -15.87
C THR A 106 3.48 -14.30 -15.83
N GLN A 107 4.43 -14.63 -16.70
CA GLN A 107 5.13 -15.92 -16.64
C GLN A 107 6.06 -16.01 -15.42
N ASP A 108 6.63 -14.88 -15.02
CA ASP A 108 7.49 -14.69 -13.84
C ASP A 108 6.72 -14.64 -12.50
N SER A 109 5.39 -14.67 -12.54
CA SER A 109 4.49 -14.68 -11.37
C SER A 109 4.70 -15.87 -10.42
N ILE A 110 4.18 -15.77 -9.20
CA ILE A 110 4.02 -16.93 -8.30
C ILE A 110 2.88 -17.82 -8.83
N LEU A 111 3.06 -19.14 -8.85
CA LEU A 111 2.00 -20.11 -9.18
C LEU A 111 1.33 -20.65 -7.91
N ILE A 112 0.06 -20.32 -7.72
CA ILE A 112 -0.79 -20.85 -6.64
C ILE A 112 -1.42 -22.16 -7.09
N THR A 113 -0.94 -23.27 -6.54
CA THR A 113 -1.35 -24.64 -6.90
C THR A 113 -2.42 -25.24 -6.01
N SER A 114 -2.84 -24.53 -4.95
CA SER A 114 -3.93 -24.96 -4.05
C SER A 114 -5.31 -24.92 -4.72
N ILE A 115 -5.44 -24.26 -5.87
CA ILE A 115 -6.65 -24.19 -6.71
C ILE A 115 -6.36 -24.88 -8.05
N LYS A 116 -7.32 -25.64 -8.59
CA LYS A 116 -7.20 -26.31 -9.90
C LYS A 116 -8.18 -25.73 -10.93
N PRO A 117 -7.70 -25.32 -12.13
CA PRO A 117 -6.29 -25.26 -12.52
C PRO A 117 -5.54 -24.15 -11.76
N GLY A 118 -4.21 -24.24 -11.65
CA GLY A 118 -3.39 -23.30 -10.84
C GLY A 118 -3.56 -21.84 -11.25
N LEU A 119 -3.52 -20.91 -10.30
CA LEU A 119 -3.66 -19.46 -10.55
C LEU A 119 -2.30 -18.77 -10.50
N ARG A 120 -2.10 -17.76 -11.35
CA ARG A 120 -0.91 -16.90 -11.30
C ARG A 120 -1.15 -15.75 -10.34
N LEU A 121 -0.13 -15.32 -9.62
CA LEU A 121 -0.21 -14.22 -8.66
C LEU A 121 0.88 -13.19 -8.94
N VAL A 122 0.47 -11.95 -9.17
CA VAL A 122 1.34 -10.79 -9.42
C VAL A 122 0.97 -9.64 -8.49
N SER A 123 1.95 -8.89 -8.01
CA SER A 123 1.67 -7.65 -7.29
C SER A 123 1.30 -6.56 -8.28
N PHE A 124 0.37 -5.70 -7.90
CA PHE A 124 -0.28 -4.72 -8.75
C PHE A 124 -0.49 -3.42 -7.99
N ASP A 125 -0.30 -2.31 -8.68
CA ASP A 125 -0.61 -0.97 -8.19
C ASP A 125 -1.01 -0.06 -9.37
N MET A 126 -1.51 1.13 -9.06
CA MET A 126 -1.86 2.15 -10.05
C MET A 126 -1.52 3.57 -9.57
N GLU A 127 -1.23 4.46 -10.51
CA GLU A 127 -1.05 5.89 -10.21
C GLU A 127 -1.90 6.78 -11.09
N TRP A 128 -2.30 7.92 -10.54
CA TRP A 128 -3.08 8.94 -11.24
C TRP A 128 -2.72 10.34 -10.78
N THR A 129 -2.85 11.29 -11.69
CA THR A 129 -2.69 12.71 -11.34
C THR A 129 -3.93 13.22 -10.60
N THR A 130 -3.75 14.13 -9.65
CA THR A 130 -4.88 14.84 -9.03
C THR A 130 -5.01 16.23 -9.64
N ASP A 131 -6.20 16.59 -10.12
CA ASP A 131 -6.51 17.98 -10.43
C ASP A 131 -6.81 18.72 -9.13
N HIS A 132 -5.83 19.48 -8.65
CA HIS A 132 -5.93 20.26 -7.41
C HIS A 132 -6.96 21.39 -7.49
N ARG A 133 -7.23 21.95 -8.68
CA ARG A 133 -8.24 23.02 -8.84
C ARG A 133 -9.63 22.42 -8.74
N ALA A 134 -9.82 21.32 -9.44
CA ALA A 134 -11.10 20.65 -9.52
C ALA A 134 -11.38 19.73 -8.31
N LYS A 135 -10.36 19.48 -7.47
CA LYS A 135 -10.34 18.55 -6.32
C LYS A 135 -10.77 17.13 -6.72
N ARG A 136 -10.30 16.67 -7.89
CA ARG A 136 -10.69 15.36 -8.47
C ARG A 136 -9.45 14.57 -8.83
N ALA A 137 -9.49 13.26 -8.62
CA ALA A 137 -8.57 12.35 -9.27
C ALA A 137 -8.84 12.33 -10.78
N ARG A 138 -7.78 12.37 -11.60
CA ARG A 138 -7.86 12.13 -13.04
C ARG A 138 -7.88 10.61 -13.32
N PRO A 139 -8.19 10.17 -14.55
CA PRO A 139 -8.15 8.75 -14.90
C PRO A 139 -6.79 8.12 -14.56
N THR A 140 -6.77 6.80 -14.30
CA THR A 140 -5.52 6.08 -14.07
C THR A 140 -4.53 6.34 -15.19
N SER A 141 -3.35 6.82 -14.82
CA SER A 141 -2.32 7.29 -15.74
C SER A 141 -1.22 6.25 -15.93
N LEU A 142 -1.08 5.33 -14.97
CA LEU A 142 -0.03 4.34 -14.91
C LEU A 142 -0.50 3.08 -14.16
N ILE A 143 -0.05 1.91 -14.62
CA ILE A 143 -0.24 0.61 -13.97
C ILE A 143 1.13 0.00 -13.71
N GLN A 144 1.31 -0.63 -12.56
CA GLN A 144 2.48 -1.42 -12.21
C GLN A 144 2.10 -2.88 -12.03
N ILE A 145 2.92 -3.78 -12.58
CA ILE A 145 2.78 -5.23 -12.40
C ILE A 145 4.16 -5.79 -12.05
N CYS A 146 4.26 -6.62 -11.02
CA CYS A 146 5.51 -7.27 -10.67
C CYS A 146 5.30 -8.78 -10.42
N GLY A 147 6.16 -9.57 -11.05
CA GLY A 147 6.39 -10.98 -10.79
C GLY A 147 7.43 -11.15 -9.70
N GLN A 148 8.18 -12.25 -9.71
CA GLN A 148 9.22 -12.52 -8.72
C GLN A 148 10.52 -11.77 -8.99
N THR A 149 10.90 -11.57 -10.25
CA THR A 149 12.15 -10.95 -10.72
C THR A 149 11.95 -9.88 -11.80
N LYS A 150 10.73 -9.74 -12.33
CA LYS A 150 10.40 -8.79 -13.39
C LYS A 150 9.29 -7.85 -12.95
N THR A 151 9.51 -6.57 -13.16
CA THR A 151 8.54 -5.50 -12.94
C THR A 151 8.26 -4.79 -14.26
N LEU A 152 7.00 -4.52 -14.56
CA LEU A 152 6.55 -3.73 -15.69
C LEU A 152 5.78 -2.51 -15.20
N ILE A 153 6.25 -1.34 -15.63
CA ILE A 153 5.59 -0.04 -15.44
C ILE A 153 4.96 0.34 -16.77
N ILE A 154 3.64 0.50 -16.79
CA ILE A 154 2.86 0.78 -17.99
C ILE A 154 2.29 2.19 -17.86
N GLN A 155 2.88 3.14 -18.59
CA GLN A 155 2.41 4.52 -18.61
C GLN A 155 1.23 4.67 -19.58
N LEU A 156 0.03 4.31 -19.11
CA LEU A 156 -1.22 4.33 -19.88
C LEU A 156 -1.44 5.65 -20.63
N SER A 157 -1.15 6.77 -19.96
CA SER A 157 -1.30 8.12 -20.53
C SER A 157 -0.46 8.38 -21.79
N GLN A 158 0.55 7.53 -22.09
CA GLN A 158 1.46 7.69 -23.22
C GLN A 158 1.32 6.61 -24.31
N ILE A 159 0.57 5.52 -24.11
CA ILE A 159 0.43 4.44 -25.11
C ILE A 159 -0.16 4.96 -26.43
N SER A 160 -1.22 5.77 -26.29
CA SER A 160 -1.74 6.65 -27.32
C SER A 160 -2.54 7.72 -26.62
N ARG A 161 -1.95 8.91 -26.48
CA ARG A 161 -2.50 9.99 -25.64
C ARG A 161 -3.96 10.30 -25.99
N GLN A 162 -4.30 10.27 -27.28
CA GLN A 162 -5.67 10.47 -27.76
C GLN A 162 -6.62 9.37 -27.27
N GLN A 163 -6.22 8.10 -27.38
CA GLN A 163 -7.04 6.97 -26.93
C GLN A 163 -7.26 7.03 -25.42
N TRP A 164 -6.20 7.29 -24.64
CA TRP A 164 -6.32 7.45 -23.20
C TRP A 164 -7.25 8.62 -22.81
N THR A 165 -7.14 9.78 -23.48
CA THR A 165 -8.06 10.90 -23.24
C THR A 165 -9.52 10.61 -23.63
N SER A 166 -9.74 9.65 -24.53
CA SER A 166 -11.06 9.14 -24.91
C SER A 166 -11.51 7.93 -24.08
N ASN A 167 -10.81 7.62 -22.98
CA ASN A 167 -11.04 6.47 -22.11
C ASN A 167 -10.97 5.12 -22.85
N LEU A 168 -10.13 5.00 -23.87
CA LEU A 168 -9.89 3.75 -24.59
C LEU A 168 -8.54 3.16 -24.17
N LEU A 169 -8.54 1.93 -23.67
CA LEU A 169 -7.33 1.18 -23.34
C LEU A 169 -7.04 0.07 -24.36
N PRO A 170 -5.75 -0.28 -24.57
CA PRO A 170 -5.37 -1.42 -25.40
C PRO A 170 -6.02 -2.72 -24.90
N LEU A 171 -6.36 -3.61 -25.84
CA LEU A 171 -7.04 -4.87 -25.52
C LEU A 171 -6.20 -5.74 -24.58
N SER A 172 -4.89 -5.76 -24.74
CA SER A 172 -3.97 -6.52 -23.87
C SER A 172 -4.07 -6.12 -22.38
N ILE A 173 -4.25 -4.83 -22.07
CA ILE A 173 -4.47 -4.33 -20.70
C ILE A 173 -5.82 -4.78 -20.18
N SER A 174 -6.85 -4.61 -21.00
CA SER A 174 -8.22 -4.98 -20.64
C SER A 174 -8.34 -6.49 -20.36
N GLU A 175 -7.72 -7.33 -21.19
CA GLU A 175 -7.66 -8.77 -20.98
C GLU A 175 -6.91 -9.13 -19.70
N PHE A 176 -5.74 -8.54 -19.46
CA PHE A 176 -4.97 -8.76 -18.22
C PHE A 176 -5.79 -8.42 -16.96
N LEU A 177 -6.39 -7.22 -16.92
CA LEU A 177 -7.17 -6.75 -15.77
C LEU A 177 -8.40 -7.63 -15.49
N ARG A 178 -9.06 -8.14 -16.53
CA ARG A 178 -10.25 -9.00 -16.40
C ARG A 178 -9.95 -10.48 -16.21
N ASN A 179 -8.72 -10.91 -16.49
CA ASN A 179 -8.34 -12.33 -16.49
C ASN A 179 -8.58 -12.99 -15.10
N PRO A 180 -9.48 -13.98 -14.99
CA PRO A 180 -9.76 -14.66 -13.72
C PRO A 180 -8.68 -15.66 -13.30
N ARG A 181 -7.69 -15.92 -14.18
CA ARG A 181 -6.57 -16.85 -13.95
C ARG A 181 -5.32 -16.17 -13.40
N ILE A 182 -5.35 -14.84 -13.30
CA ILE A 182 -4.28 -14.00 -12.77
C ILE A 182 -4.86 -13.23 -11.59
N ILE A 183 -4.38 -13.56 -10.40
CA ILE A 183 -4.65 -12.84 -9.16
C ILE A 183 -3.73 -11.62 -9.12
N LYS A 184 -4.31 -10.43 -8.98
CA LYS A 184 -3.59 -9.18 -8.72
C LYS A 184 -3.63 -8.90 -7.23
N PHE A 185 -2.53 -8.55 -6.60
CA PHE A 185 -2.57 -8.20 -5.18
C PHE A 185 -1.80 -6.93 -4.86
N GLY A 186 -2.22 -6.26 -3.80
CA GLY A 186 -1.62 -5.02 -3.33
C GLY A 186 -2.16 -4.64 -1.96
N VAL A 187 -1.72 -3.49 -1.45
CA VAL A 187 -2.29 -2.87 -0.24
C VAL A 187 -3.18 -1.73 -0.69
N GLY A 188 -4.48 -1.81 -0.41
CA GLY A 188 -5.48 -0.84 -0.87
C GLY A 188 -6.04 -1.15 -2.26
N ILE A 189 -5.74 -2.32 -2.83
CA ILE A 189 -6.16 -2.72 -4.19
C ILE A 189 -7.68 -2.74 -4.38
N THR A 190 -8.45 -2.86 -3.30
CA THR A 190 -9.90 -2.70 -3.36
C THR A 190 -10.28 -1.28 -3.84
N GLY A 191 -9.55 -0.26 -3.41
CA GLY A 191 -9.71 1.12 -3.88
C GLY A 191 -9.32 1.30 -5.35
N ASP A 192 -8.28 0.59 -5.82
CA ASP A 192 -7.90 0.57 -7.23
C ASP A 192 -8.99 -0.06 -8.10
N ALA A 193 -9.57 -1.18 -7.63
CA ALA A 193 -10.71 -1.81 -8.28
C ALA A 193 -11.92 -0.88 -8.32
N GLU A 194 -12.25 -0.20 -7.22
CA GLU A 194 -13.34 0.78 -7.18
C GLU A 194 -13.09 1.95 -8.14
N LYS A 195 -11.86 2.45 -8.22
CA LYS A 195 -11.49 3.52 -9.16
C LYS A 195 -11.66 3.08 -10.61
N LEU A 196 -11.11 1.94 -11.01
CA LEU A 196 -11.30 1.43 -12.37
C LEU A 196 -12.78 1.19 -12.69
N ASN A 197 -13.52 0.60 -11.74
CA ASN A 197 -14.89 0.19 -11.97
C ASN A 197 -15.87 1.37 -11.97
N ASN A 198 -15.66 2.37 -11.12
CA ASN A 198 -16.69 3.40 -10.87
C ASN A 198 -16.26 4.80 -11.31
N HIS A 199 -14.96 5.06 -11.50
CA HIS A 199 -14.45 6.40 -11.78
C HIS A 199 -13.79 6.54 -13.15
N ASP A 200 -13.01 5.56 -13.59
CA ASP A 200 -12.13 5.74 -14.74
C ASP A 200 -12.79 5.52 -16.12
N ASN A 201 -14.04 5.02 -16.16
CA ASN A 201 -14.86 4.90 -17.39
C ASN A 201 -14.14 4.30 -18.63
N PHE A 202 -13.08 3.53 -18.43
CA PHE A 202 -12.31 2.94 -19.51
C PHE A 202 -13.09 1.85 -20.24
N THR A 203 -12.96 1.82 -21.57
CA THR A 203 -13.41 0.73 -22.44
C THR A 203 -12.23 0.16 -23.24
N ASP A 204 -12.39 -1.05 -23.75
CA ASP A 204 -11.49 -1.61 -24.76
C ASP A 204 -12.01 -1.33 -26.19
N SER A 205 -11.25 -1.78 -27.19
CA SER A 205 -11.60 -1.62 -28.62
C SER A 205 -12.89 -2.32 -29.03
N ASN A 206 -13.43 -3.23 -28.20
CA ASN A 206 -14.70 -3.91 -28.44
C ASN A 206 -15.86 -3.19 -27.72
N GLY A 207 -15.62 -2.02 -27.12
CA GLY A 207 -16.60 -1.28 -26.33
C GLY A 207 -16.89 -1.91 -24.96
N GLN A 208 -16.11 -2.89 -24.51
CA GLN A 208 -16.34 -3.52 -23.22
C GLN A 208 -15.66 -2.73 -22.11
N LYS A 209 -16.36 -2.59 -20.98
CA LYS A 209 -15.84 -1.92 -19.79
C LYS A 209 -14.58 -2.60 -19.27
N VAL A 210 -13.57 -1.81 -18.94
CA VAL A 210 -12.37 -2.25 -18.23
C VAL A 210 -12.65 -2.23 -16.73
N TYR A 211 -12.29 -3.31 -16.05
CA TYR A 211 -12.44 -3.46 -14.60
C TYR A 211 -11.36 -4.38 -14.05
N LEU A 212 -11.02 -4.22 -12.77
CA LEU A 212 -10.07 -5.10 -12.09
C LEU A 212 -10.80 -6.33 -11.53
N ASN A 213 -10.53 -7.49 -12.11
CA ASN A 213 -11.07 -8.77 -11.66
C ASN A 213 -10.00 -9.65 -11.00
N CYS A 214 -10.42 -10.65 -10.21
CA CYS A 214 -9.54 -11.62 -9.56
C CYS A 214 -8.37 -10.93 -8.83
N PHE A 215 -8.68 -10.27 -7.71
CA PHE A 215 -7.71 -9.51 -6.95
C PHE A 215 -7.75 -9.85 -5.46
N LEU A 216 -6.66 -9.54 -4.76
CA LEU A 216 -6.46 -9.89 -3.36
C LEU A 216 -5.88 -8.74 -2.58
N GLU A 217 -6.47 -8.47 -1.42
CA GLU A 217 -5.97 -7.51 -0.45
C GLU A 217 -4.85 -8.14 0.40
N LEU A 218 -3.61 -7.66 0.27
CA LEU A 218 -2.43 -8.25 0.94
C LEU A 218 -2.59 -8.27 2.45
N MET A 219 -3.24 -7.24 3.01
CA MET A 219 -3.57 -7.20 4.43
C MET A 219 -4.37 -8.45 4.86
N GLN A 220 -5.34 -8.90 4.06
CA GLN A 220 -6.18 -10.03 4.46
C GLN A 220 -5.36 -11.31 4.55
N VAL A 221 -4.37 -11.49 3.67
CA VAL A 221 -3.40 -12.59 3.77
C VAL A 221 -2.58 -12.47 5.04
N ALA A 222 -2.02 -11.30 5.31
CA ALA A 222 -1.20 -11.08 6.50
C ALA A 222 -1.97 -11.34 7.80
N LYS A 223 -3.22 -10.89 7.92
CA LYS A 223 -4.08 -11.15 9.08
C LYS A 223 -4.43 -12.62 9.28
N LEU A 224 -4.48 -13.41 8.21
CA LEU A 224 -4.75 -14.84 8.26
C LEU A 224 -3.50 -15.65 8.63
N VAL A 225 -2.35 -15.28 8.08
CA VAL A 225 -1.07 -15.98 8.31
C VAL A 225 -0.40 -15.55 9.61
N ASP A 226 -0.53 -14.29 9.98
CA ASP A 226 0.04 -13.68 11.19
C ASP A 226 -1.05 -12.89 11.94
N PRO A 227 -1.82 -13.52 12.85
CA PRO A 227 -2.87 -12.84 13.59
C PRO A 227 -2.38 -11.66 14.43
N SER A 228 -1.11 -11.64 14.84
CA SER A 228 -0.53 -10.55 15.63
C SER A 228 -0.41 -9.24 14.83
N THR A 229 -0.48 -9.32 13.50
CA THR A 229 -0.56 -8.14 12.59
C THR A 229 -1.65 -7.17 12.98
N LYS A 230 -2.80 -7.66 13.50
CA LYS A 230 -3.92 -6.78 13.90
C LYS A 230 -3.58 -5.86 15.07
N VAL A 231 -2.64 -6.29 15.92
CA VAL A 231 -2.18 -5.51 17.07
C VAL A 231 -1.22 -4.41 16.60
N ASP A 232 -0.30 -4.77 15.72
CA ASP A 232 0.78 -3.86 15.30
C ASP A 232 0.39 -2.95 14.12
N ILE A 233 -0.61 -3.34 13.33
CA ILE A 233 -1.14 -2.57 12.20
C ILE A 233 -2.67 -2.56 12.26
N PRO A 234 -3.25 -1.58 12.96
CA PRO A 234 -4.70 -1.39 13.02
C PRO A 234 -5.31 -1.03 11.66
N ASP A 235 -6.61 -1.31 11.50
CA ASP A 235 -7.33 -1.19 10.23
C ASP A 235 -7.39 0.24 9.67
N ASP A 236 -7.37 1.25 10.54
CA ASP A 236 -7.38 2.67 10.17
C ASP A 236 -5.99 3.21 9.79
N ASN A 237 -4.95 2.38 9.87
CA ASN A 237 -3.55 2.77 9.68
C ASN A 237 -2.80 1.85 8.72
N LEU A 238 -3.52 1.12 7.88
CA LEU A 238 -2.92 0.18 6.93
C LEU A 238 -2.16 0.94 5.83
N SER A 239 -0.88 0.66 5.72
CA SER A 239 -0.07 1.16 4.60
C SER A 239 1.01 0.16 4.26
N LEU A 240 1.38 0.09 2.99
CA LEU A 240 2.48 -0.74 2.53
C LEU A 240 3.78 -0.47 3.30
N GLN A 241 4.02 0.77 3.73
CA GLN A 241 5.18 1.14 4.54
C GLN A 241 5.25 0.36 5.86
N ARG A 242 4.10 0.15 6.51
CA ARG A 242 4.04 -0.65 7.74
C ARG A 242 4.27 -2.13 7.48
N PHE A 243 3.77 -2.65 6.38
CA PHE A 243 4.05 -4.03 5.96
C PHE A 243 5.55 -4.23 5.71
N VAL A 244 6.20 -3.30 5.01
CA VAL A 244 7.65 -3.33 4.77
C VAL A 244 8.44 -3.24 6.08
N ALA A 245 8.08 -2.32 6.98
CA ALA A 245 8.70 -2.21 8.30
C ALA A 245 8.49 -3.46 9.17
N ARG A 246 7.30 -4.06 9.11
CA ARG A 246 6.95 -5.24 9.91
C ARG A 246 7.66 -6.50 9.42
N TYR A 247 7.60 -6.78 8.13
CA TYR A 247 8.03 -8.08 7.60
C TYR A 247 9.44 -8.07 7.04
N LEU A 248 9.91 -6.92 6.55
CA LEU A 248 11.23 -6.79 5.93
C LEU A 248 12.24 -6.06 6.84
N ASP A 249 11.80 -5.54 8.00
CA ASP A 249 12.63 -4.70 8.88
C ASP A 249 13.25 -3.49 8.15
N GLN A 250 12.56 -2.99 7.12
CA GLN A 250 13.02 -1.91 6.23
C GLN A 250 12.10 -0.69 6.26
N PHE A 251 12.63 0.48 5.95
CA PHE A 251 11.86 1.71 5.82
C PHE A 251 11.59 2.06 4.36
N LEU A 252 10.34 1.88 3.91
CA LEU A 252 9.86 2.39 2.62
C LEU A 252 9.42 3.84 2.77
N CYS A 253 10.14 4.79 2.18
CA CYS A 253 9.78 6.21 2.24
C CYS A 253 8.71 6.54 1.19
N LYS A 254 7.55 7.06 1.61
CA LYS A 254 6.53 7.60 0.71
C LYS A 254 6.51 9.12 0.80
N SER A 255 7.10 9.78 -0.20
CA SER A 255 7.08 11.25 -0.28
C SER A 255 5.76 11.72 -0.88
N LYS A 256 5.00 12.54 -0.15
CA LYS A 256 3.75 13.16 -0.67
C LYS A 256 3.97 13.86 -2.00
N ARG A 257 5.15 14.48 -2.20
CA ARG A 257 5.51 15.15 -3.46
C ARG A 257 5.52 14.20 -4.66
N ILE A 258 5.93 12.94 -4.46
CA ILE A 258 5.95 11.93 -5.52
C ILE A 258 4.58 11.30 -5.69
N VAL A 259 3.90 10.96 -4.59
CA VAL A 259 2.53 10.43 -4.60
C VAL A 259 1.59 11.35 -5.39
N THR A 260 1.67 12.66 -5.16
CA THR A 260 0.83 13.67 -5.85
C THR A 260 1.55 14.31 -7.04
N SER A 261 2.55 13.65 -7.61
CA SER A 261 3.28 14.18 -8.77
C SER A 261 2.44 14.09 -10.06
N ASN A 262 2.95 14.67 -11.14
CA ASN A 262 2.31 14.56 -12.45
C ASN A 262 2.65 13.21 -13.09
N TRP A 263 1.75 12.24 -12.96
CA TRP A 263 1.85 10.90 -13.55
C TRP A 263 1.50 10.87 -15.05
N GLU A 264 0.95 11.97 -15.57
CA GLU A 264 0.63 12.16 -17.00
C GLU A 264 1.76 12.88 -17.76
N SER A 265 2.91 13.11 -17.11
CA SER A 265 4.10 13.66 -17.76
C SER A 265 4.53 12.80 -18.95
N SER A 266 4.96 13.41 -20.05
CA SER A 266 5.47 12.66 -21.21
C SER A 266 6.67 11.78 -20.89
N TYR A 267 7.41 12.12 -19.84
CA TYR A 267 8.49 11.30 -19.31
C TYR A 267 8.38 11.25 -17.78
N LEU A 268 8.44 10.05 -17.23
CA LEU A 268 8.55 9.85 -15.79
C LEU A 268 9.99 10.12 -15.35
N THR A 269 10.12 10.83 -14.24
CA THR A 269 11.43 11.05 -13.62
C THR A 269 11.98 9.75 -13.03
N PRO A 270 13.31 9.63 -12.85
CA PRO A 270 13.89 8.47 -12.16
C PRO A 270 13.29 8.23 -10.77
N THR A 271 12.95 9.29 -10.04
CA THR A 271 12.29 9.18 -8.73
C THR A 271 10.88 8.61 -8.83
N GLN A 272 10.09 9.00 -9.85
CA GLN A 272 8.75 8.43 -10.09
C GLN A 272 8.84 6.95 -10.48
N LEU A 273 9.78 6.59 -11.35
CA LEU A 273 10.01 5.19 -11.75
C LEU A 273 10.43 4.33 -10.55
N THR A 274 11.38 4.82 -9.75
CA THR A 274 11.84 4.13 -8.54
C THR A 274 10.70 3.95 -7.53
N TYR A 275 9.88 4.99 -7.34
CA TYR A 275 8.71 4.93 -6.46
C TYR A 275 7.70 3.88 -6.95
N ALA A 276 7.29 3.97 -8.23
CA ALA A 276 6.32 3.06 -8.82
C ALA A 276 6.79 1.61 -8.77
N ALA A 277 8.07 1.35 -9.08
CA ALA A 277 8.65 0.02 -8.96
C ALA A 277 8.68 -0.47 -7.49
N SER A 278 9.07 0.41 -6.56
CA SER A 278 9.18 0.06 -5.14
C SER A 278 7.84 -0.38 -4.54
N ASP A 279 6.72 0.22 -4.95
CA ASP A 279 5.40 -0.12 -4.39
C ASP A 279 4.98 -1.56 -4.74
N VAL A 280 5.20 -2.02 -5.97
CA VAL A 280 4.89 -3.41 -6.33
C VAL A 280 5.98 -4.40 -5.89
N ILE A 281 7.26 -4.06 -6.00
CA ILE A 281 8.37 -4.95 -5.59
C ILE A 281 8.32 -5.20 -4.08
N SER A 282 8.07 -4.16 -3.28
CA SER A 282 7.99 -4.31 -1.82
C SER A 282 6.77 -5.12 -1.40
N ALA A 283 5.62 -4.96 -2.07
CA ALA A 283 4.44 -5.80 -1.86
C ALA A 283 4.74 -7.28 -2.17
N MET A 284 5.45 -7.57 -3.27
CA MET A 284 5.89 -8.93 -3.61
C MET A 284 6.82 -9.52 -2.55
N ARG A 285 7.83 -8.77 -2.11
CA ARG A 285 8.76 -9.22 -1.06
C ARG A 285 8.04 -9.50 0.26
N VAL A 286 7.08 -8.65 0.64
CA VAL A 286 6.23 -8.88 1.82
C VAL A 286 5.42 -10.17 1.66
N TYR A 287 4.79 -10.38 0.50
CA TYR A 287 4.02 -11.61 0.26
C TYR A 287 4.89 -12.86 0.38
N LEU A 288 6.07 -12.87 -0.24
CA LEU A 288 7.02 -13.99 -0.14
C LEU A 288 7.46 -14.23 1.31
N LYS A 289 7.69 -13.16 2.09
CA LYS A 289 8.03 -13.27 3.51
C LYS A 289 6.90 -13.89 4.33
N LEU A 290 5.65 -13.48 4.08
CA LEU A 290 4.47 -14.07 4.70
C LEU A 290 4.31 -15.55 4.33
N TYR A 291 4.52 -15.90 3.06
CA TYR A 291 4.44 -17.27 2.57
C TYR A 291 5.47 -18.21 3.22
N ALA A 292 6.63 -17.66 3.62
CA ALA A 292 7.67 -18.41 4.32
C ALA A 292 7.43 -18.55 5.83
N LEU A 293 6.39 -17.94 6.40
CA LEU A 293 6.10 -18.07 7.83
C LEU A 293 5.57 -19.48 8.15
N PRO A 294 5.95 -20.09 9.29
CA PRO A 294 5.53 -21.45 9.65
C PRO A 294 4.01 -21.67 9.73
N ALA A 295 3.26 -20.59 10.01
CA ALA A 295 1.80 -20.63 10.11
C ALA A 295 1.07 -20.70 8.76
N HIS A 296 1.79 -20.58 7.64
CA HIS A 296 1.20 -20.65 6.30
C HIS A 296 0.90 -22.12 5.92
N ASP A 297 -0.39 -22.51 5.90
CA ASP A 297 -0.84 -23.84 5.44
C ASP A 297 -0.70 -23.96 3.90
N ARG A 298 -0.22 -25.12 3.42
CA ARG A 298 -0.13 -25.41 1.97
C ARG A 298 -1.48 -25.40 1.24
N ARG A 299 -2.57 -25.57 1.98
CA ARG A 299 -3.96 -25.49 1.50
C ARG A 299 -4.55 -24.09 1.66
N PHE A 300 -3.75 -23.11 2.08
CA PHE A 300 -4.20 -21.73 2.18
C PHE A 300 -4.79 -21.28 0.84
N ILE A 301 -6.07 -20.91 0.89
CA ILE A 301 -6.77 -20.29 -0.22
C ILE A 301 -6.82 -18.80 0.10
N PRO A 302 -6.08 -17.97 -0.65
CA PRO A 302 -6.16 -16.54 -0.47
C PRO A 302 -7.60 -16.03 -0.63
N PRO A 303 -8.05 -15.02 0.13
CA PRO A 303 -9.37 -14.42 -0.04
C PRO A 303 -9.39 -13.59 -1.34
N ILE A 304 -9.64 -14.28 -2.46
CA ILE A 304 -9.72 -13.68 -3.79
C ILE A 304 -11.09 -13.01 -3.95
N LYS A 305 -11.06 -11.74 -4.37
CA LYS A 305 -12.23 -10.95 -4.75
C LYS A 305 -12.37 -10.99 -6.26
N TYR A 306 -13.61 -11.07 -6.73
CA TYR A 306 -13.96 -10.98 -8.14
C TYR A 306 -14.81 -9.74 -8.35
N ALA A 307 -14.64 -9.10 -9.49
CA ALA A 307 -15.53 -8.01 -9.87
C ALA A 307 -16.90 -8.59 -10.24
N PHE A 308 -17.95 -7.94 -9.74
CA PHE A 308 -19.31 -8.14 -10.21
C PHE A 308 -19.68 -6.94 -11.07
N PRO A 309 -19.30 -6.90 -12.36
CA PRO A 309 -19.74 -5.82 -13.22
C PRO A 309 -21.26 -5.81 -13.22
N ARG A 310 -21.88 -4.72 -12.74
CA ARG A 310 -23.32 -4.51 -12.95
C ARG A 310 -23.53 -4.54 -14.46
N ALA A 311 -24.41 -5.43 -14.93
CA ALA A 311 -24.88 -5.37 -16.31
C ALA A 311 -25.40 -3.94 -16.55
N MET A 312 -24.89 -3.28 -17.59
CA MET A 312 -25.48 -2.05 -18.08
C MET A 312 -26.83 -2.36 -18.71
#